data_AF-A0A537IYN1-F1
#
_entry.id   AF-A0A537IYN1-F1
#
_cell.length_a   1.000
_cell.length_b   1.000
_cell.length_c   1.000
_cell.angle_alpha   90.00
_cell.angle_beta   90.00
_cell.angle_gamma   90.00
#
_symmetry.space_group_name_H-M   'P 1'
#
loop_
_entity.id
_entity.type
_entity.pdbx_description
1 polymer ?
#
loop_
_entity_poly.entity_id
_entity_poly.type
_entity_poly.pdbx_seq_one_letter_code
_entity_poly.pdbx_strand_id
1 'polypeptide(L)'
;MIKPRIASREEILLFHEDDYVRLVEQYSKKGSGLLDMGDTPAFKGCYETTSLVVGASIAAADEVMGGRLSHAFNPSGGLHHAHPERASGFCIFNDPAVVIAYLKARYNVKRIVYLDVDAHHGDGVMYGY
;
A
#
# COMPACT_ATOMS: atom_id res chain seq x y z
N MET A 1 3.19 -3.85 20.84
CA MET A 1 3.65 -3.13 19.63
C MET A 1 4.07 -4.17 18.60
N ILE A 2 3.60 -4.02 17.36
CA ILE A 2 3.94 -4.93 16.25
C ILE A 2 5.17 -4.36 15.54
N LYS A 3 6.17 -5.20 15.25
CA LYS A 3 7.33 -4.76 14.47
C LYS A 3 6.96 -4.75 12.99
N PRO A 4 7.12 -3.63 12.26
CA PRO A 4 6.85 -3.59 10.84
C PRO A 4 7.89 -4.42 10.06
N ARG A 5 7.51 -4.85 8.86
CA ARG A 5 8.41 -5.51 7.91
C ARG A 5 8.27 -4.87 6.54
N ILE A 6 9.27 -5.04 5.70
CA ILE A 6 9.17 -4.68 4.28
C ILE A 6 8.22 -5.69 3.62
N ALA A 7 7.21 -5.19 2.90
CA ALA A 7 6.37 -6.02 2.04
C ALA A 7 7.21 -6.65 0.93
N SER A 8 6.95 -7.92 0.62
CA SER A 8 7.59 -8.54 -0.53
C SER A 8 7.03 -7.93 -1.81
N ARG A 9 7.78 -8.06 -2.90
CA ARG A 9 7.33 -7.57 -4.20
C ARG A 9 6.05 -8.26 -4.63
N GLU A 10 5.93 -9.56 -4.36
CA GLU A 10 4.74 -10.37 -4.66
C GLU A 10 3.51 -9.87 -3.90
N GLU A 11 3.68 -9.37 -2.67
CA GLU A 11 2.59 -8.78 -1.90
C GLU A 11 2.14 -7.45 -2.50
N ILE A 12 3.07 -6.60 -2.93
CA ILE A 12 2.76 -5.32 -3.58
C ILE A 12 2.03 -5.57 -4.91
N LEU A 13 2.45 -6.60 -5.65
CA LEU A 13 1.83 -7.04 -6.90
C LEU A 13 0.42 -7.63 -6.75
N LEU A 14 -0.07 -7.85 -5.51
CA LEU A 14 -1.47 -8.25 -5.31
C LEU A 14 -2.46 -7.15 -5.73
N PHE A 15 -1.99 -5.91 -5.85
CA PHE A 15 -2.79 -4.78 -6.29
C PHE A 15 -2.11 -3.95 -7.40
N HIS A 16 -0.81 -3.70 -7.29
CA HIS A 16 -0.09 -2.88 -8.25
C HIS A 16 0.39 -3.66 -9.47
N GLU A 17 0.40 -2.99 -10.61
CA GLU A 17 0.93 -3.53 -11.86
C GLU A 17 2.46 -3.61 -11.83
N ASP A 18 2.96 -4.64 -12.49
CA ASP A 18 4.39 -4.97 -12.50
C ASP A 18 5.27 -3.88 -13.13
N ASP A 19 4.77 -3.21 -14.17
CA ASP A 19 5.43 -2.06 -14.80
C ASP A 19 5.50 -0.85 -13.87
N TYR A 20 4.43 -0.59 -13.10
CA TYR A 20 4.41 0.49 -12.14
C TYR A 20 5.41 0.24 -11.00
N VAL A 21 5.45 -0.98 -10.44
CA VAL A 21 6.41 -1.33 -9.40
C VAL A 21 7.86 -1.17 -9.90
N ARG A 22 8.16 -1.59 -11.14
CA ARG A 22 9.46 -1.35 -11.76
C ARG A 22 9.81 0.13 -11.88
N LEU A 23 8.86 0.98 -12.26
CA LEU A 23 9.05 2.43 -12.34
C LEU A 23 9.45 2.99 -10.96
N VAL A 24 8.72 2.61 -9.91
CA VAL A 24 9.01 3.04 -8.53
C VAL A 24 10.41 2.59 -8.08
N GLU A 25 10.82 1.34 -8.37
CA GLU A 25 12.17 0.85 -8.07
C GLU A 25 13.27 1.69 -8.76
N GLN A 26 13.05 2.06 -10.03
CA GLN A 26 13.99 2.90 -10.79
C GLN A 26 14.09 4.31 -10.20
N TYR A 27 12.95 4.94 -9.91
CA TYR A 27 12.90 6.29 -9.35
C TYR A 27 13.39 6.33 -7.90
N SER A 28 13.18 5.26 -7.12
CA SER A 28 13.77 5.09 -5.79
C SER A 28 15.30 5.14 -5.83
N LYS A 29 15.90 4.47 -6.83
CA LYS A 29 17.36 4.50 -7.03
C LYS A 29 17.84 5.88 -7.47
N LYS A 30 17.13 6.53 -8.38
CA LYS A 30 17.42 7.88 -8.88
C LYS A 30 17.30 8.95 -7.79
N GLY A 31 16.33 8.78 -6.89
CA GLY A 31 16.09 9.63 -5.74
C GLY A 31 15.54 11.03 -6.05
N SER A 32 14.99 11.25 -7.24
CA SER A 32 14.44 12.53 -7.69
C SER A 32 13.50 12.36 -8.88
N GLY A 33 12.63 13.34 -9.10
CA GLY A 33 11.62 13.36 -10.15
C GLY A 33 10.21 13.20 -9.58
N LEU A 34 9.23 13.07 -10.47
CA LEU A 34 7.83 12.81 -10.12
C LEU A 34 7.48 11.38 -10.57
N LEU A 35 6.75 10.67 -9.71
CA LEU A 35 6.21 9.33 -9.99
C LEU A 35 4.87 9.38 -10.71
N ASP A 36 4.30 10.58 -10.81
CA ASP A 36 3.08 10.90 -11.52
C ASP A 36 3.25 12.21 -12.31
N MET A 37 2.14 12.82 -12.69
CA MET A 37 2.10 14.02 -13.51
C MET A 37 2.22 15.33 -12.71
N GLY A 38 2.48 15.31 -11.39
CA GLY A 38 2.56 16.56 -10.65
C GLY A 38 3.00 16.50 -9.19
N ASP A 39 2.37 15.68 -8.35
CA ASP A 39 2.39 15.89 -6.90
C ASP A 39 3.09 14.79 -6.10
N THR A 40 3.40 13.63 -6.68
CA THR A 40 4.08 12.55 -5.95
C THR A 40 5.59 12.52 -6.27
N PRO A 41 6.44 13.14 -5.43
CA PRO A 41 7.88 13.16 -5.67
C PRO A 41 8.52 11.80 -5.38
N ALA A 42 9.45 11.41 -6.24
CA ALA A 42 10.41 10.37 -5.92
C ALA A 42 11.50 10.91 -4.99
N PHE A 43 11.92 10.07 -4.05
CA PHE A 43 13.06 10.33 -3.18
C PHE A 43 13.90 9.06 -3.05
N LYS A 44 15.15 9.21 -2.60
CA LYS A 44 16.07 8.07 -2.49
C LYS A 44 15.50 7.05 -1.50
N GLY A 45 15.24 5.83 -1.95
CA GLY A 45 14.70 4.78 -1.10
C GLY A 45 13.16 4.78 -0.98
N CYS A 46 12.44 5.51 -1.83
CA CYS A 46 10.97 5.57 -1.73
C CYS A 46 10.29 4.22 -1.93
N TYR A 47 10.86 3.33 -2.74
CA TYR A 47 10.38 1.95 -2.89
C TYR A 47 10.43 1.22 -1.54
N GLU A 48 11.58 1.24 -0.87
CA GLU A 48 11.82 0.55 0.40
C GLU A 48 10.97 1.16 1.53
N THR A 49 10.89 2.49 1.59
CA THR A 49 10.09 3.21 2.59
C THR A 49 8.61 2.88 2.45
N THR A 50 8.06 2.90 1.24
CA THR A 50 6.62 2.65 1.03
C THR A 50 6.29 1.17 1.09
N SER A 51 7.22 0.27 0.70
CA SER A 51 7.11 -1.16 0.98
C SER A 51 7.05 -1.47 2.49
N LEU A 52 7.75 -0.69 3.33
CA LEU A 52 7.66 -0.82 4.79
C LEU A 52 6.28 -0.41 5.34
N VAL A 53 5.66 0.62 4.74
CA VAL A 53 4.29 1.03 5.09
C VAL A 53 3.29 -0.09 4.76
N VAL A 54 3.36 -0.63 3.53
CA VAL A 54 2.53 -1.76 3.10
C VAL A 54 2.73 -2.96 4.02
N GLY A 55 3.98 -3.33 4.31
CA GLY A 55 4.28 -4.49 5.14
C GLY A 55 3.93 -4.29 6.62
N ALA A 56 3.88 -3.05 7.12
CA ALA A 56 3.32 -2.74 8.43
C ALA A 56 1.80 -2.99 8.47
N SER A 57 1.06 -2.60 7.43
CA SER A 57 -0.38 -2.87 7.29
C SER A 57 -0.66 -4.38 7.15
N ILE A 58 0.16 -5.12 6.39
CA ILE A 58 0.04 -6.59 6.31
C ILE A 58 0.35 -7.26 7.65
N ALA A 59 1.43 -6.86 8.34
CA ALA A 59 1.76 -7.42 9.65
C ALA A 59 0.63 -7.18 10.68
N ALA A 60 0.02 -6.00 10.64
CA ALA A 60 -1.16 -5.69 11.45
C ALA A 60 -2.34 -6.61 11.11
N ALA A 61 -2.61 -6.84 9.81
CA ALA A 61 -3.65 -7.75 9.36
C ALA A 61 -3.38 -9.20 9.81
N ASP A 62 -2.13 -9.68 9.73
CA ASP A 62 -1.75 -11.03 10.18
C ASP A 62 -1.97 -11.26 11.68
N GLU A 63 -1.73 -10.24 12.52
CA GLU A 63 -1.99 -10.31 13.97
C GLU A 63 -3.49 -10.39 14.28
N VAL A 64 -4.32 -9.61 13.57
CA VAL A 64 -5.77 -9.61 13.72
C VAL A 64 -6.37 -10.92 13.20
N MET A 65 -6.01 -11.33 11.99
CA MET A 65 -6.51 -12.58 11.40
C MET A 65 -6.00 -13.82 12.13
N GLY A 66 -4.85 -13.73 12.77
CA GLY A 66 -4.31 -14.77 13.66
C GLY A 66 -4.97 -14.83 15.04
N GLY A 67 -5.91 -13.94 15.36
CA GLY A 67 -6.63 -13.89 16.63
C GLY A 67 -5.80 -13.41 17.82
N ARG A 68 -4.59 -12.87 17.59
CA ARG A 68 -3.70 -12.35 18.65
C ARG A 68 -4.12 -10.96 19.12
N LEU A 69 -4.76 -10.19 18.24
CA LEU A 69 -5.30 -8.86 18.51
C LEU A 69 -6.72 -8.75 17.95
N SER A 70 -7.58 -7.96 18.60
CA SER A 70 -8.90 -7.63 18.04
C SER A 70 -8.82 -6.54 16.97
N HIS A 71 -7.88 -5.60 17.13
CA HIS A 71 -7.71 -4.44 16.26
C HIS A 71 -6.23 -4.04 16.22
N ALA A 72 -5.84 -3.34 15.15
CA ALA A 72 -4.50 -2.77 14.99
C ALA A 72 -4.59 -1.41 14.31
N PHE A 73 -3.57 -0.57 14.52
CA PHE A 73 -3.47 0.77 13.93
C PHE A 73 -2.07 0.96 13.38
N ASN A 74 -1.98 1.39 12.11
CA ASN A 74 -0.75 1.78 11.45
C ASN A 74 -0.79 3.28 11.15
N PRO A 75 -0.13 4.14 11.94
CA PRO A 75 -0.14 5.59 11.72
C PRO A 75 0.57 6.04 10.44
N SER A 76 1.37 5.17 9.82
CA SER A 76 2.09 5.47 8.58
C SER A 76 1.32 5.04 7.32
N GLY A 77 0.23 4.28 7.49
CA GLY A 77 -0.58 3.75 6.38
C GLY A 77 -1.80 4.60 6.06
N GLY A 78 -2.74 4.03 5.32
CA GLY A 78 -3.92 4.74 4.82
C GLY A 78 -3.66 5.50 3.51
N LEU A 79 -2.60 5.14 2.79
CA LEU A 79 -2.26 5.76 1.51
C LEU A 79 -3.26 5.32 0.43
N HIS A 80 -4.31 6.10 0.23
CA HIS A 80 -5.51 5.70 -0.50
C HIS A 80 -5.57 6.12 -1.97
N HIS A 81 -4.66 6.97 -2.45
CA HIS A 81 -4.72 7.55 -3.79
C HIS A 81 -3.97 6.75 -4.86
N ALA A 82 -3.01 5.90 -4.48
CA ALA A 82 -2.24 5.14 -5.46
C ALA A 82 -3.14 4.14 -6.19
N HIS A 83 -3.08 4.16 -7.53
CA HIS A 83 -3.81 3.25 -8.41
C HIS A 83 -2.94 2.03 -8.75
N PRO A 84 -3.50 0.98 -9.37
CA PRO A 84 -2.72 -0.18 -9.79
C PRO A 84 -1.48 0.19 -10.61
N GLU A 85 -1.63 1.13 -11.55
CA GLU A 85 -0.64 1.46 -12.57
C GLU A 85 0.09 2.79 -12.36
N ARG A 86 -0.25 3.57 -11.32
CA ARG A 86 0.35 4.91 -11.09
C ARG A 86 0.29 5.39 -9.64
N ALA A 87 1.24 6.26 -9.30
CA ALA A 87 1.18 7.09 -8.10
C ALA A 87 0.12 8.19 -8.26
N SER A 88 -0.34 8.75 -7.14
CA SER A 88 -1.23 9.92 -7.10
C SER A 88 -1.28 10.48 -5.69
N GLY A 89 -1.37 11.80 -5.51
CA GLY A 89 -1.73 12.41 -4.23
C GLY A 89 -0.79 12.01 -3.09
N PHE A 90 0.52 12.03 -3.35
CA PHE A 90 1.58 11.60 -2.43
C PHE A 90 1.60 10.10 -2.09
N CYS A 91 0.69 9.31 -2.64
CA CYS A 91 0.61 7.88 -2.42
C CYS A 91 1.40 7.15 -3.53
N ILE A 92 2.44 6.41 -3.14
CA ILE A 92 3.21 5.55 -4.05
C ILE A 92 2.59 4.15 -4.08
N PHE A 93 2.50 3.47 -2.93
CA PHE A 93 1.79 2.20 -2.85
C PHE A 93 0.53 2.33 -1.99
N ASN A 94 -0.53 1.63 -2.40
CA ASN A 94 -1.83 1.65 -1.75
C ASN A 94 -1.91 0.54 -0.70
N ASP A 95 -1.52 0.84 0.54
CA ASP A 95 -1.48 -0.16 1.60
C ASP A 95 -2.88 -0.73 1.95
N PRO A 96 -3.99 0.04 1.97
CA PRO A 96 -5.31 -0.53 2.17
C PRO A 96 -5.69 -1.54 1.08
N ALA A 97 -5.48 -1.20 -0.19
CA ALA A 97 -5.81 -2.08 -1.29
C ALA A 97 -4.94 -3.34 -1.29
N VAL A 98 -3.63 -3.22 -1.07
CA VAL A 98 -2.77 -4.41 -0.93
C VAL A 98 -3.26 -5.32 0.20
N VAL A 99 -3.65 -4.77 1.36
CA VAL A 99 -4.21 -5.58 2.47
C VAL A 99 -5.53 -6.24 2.09
N ILE A 100 -6.44 -5.55 1.38
CA ILE A 100 -7.71 -6.14 0.91
C ILE A 100 -7.43 -7.34 -0.01
N ALA A 101 -6.52 -7.18 -0.98
CA ALA A 101 -6.13 -8.26 -1.88
C ALA A 101 -5.45 -9.41 -1.14
N TYR A 102 -4.56 -9.10 -0.20
CA TYR A 102 -3.88 -10.07 0.65
C TYR A 102 -4.84 -10.88 1.52
N LEU A 103 -5.82 -10.24 2.17
CA LEU A 103 -6.84 -10.92 2.98
C LEU A 103 -7.70 -11.88 2.15
N LYS A 104 -8.05 -11.48 0.92
CA LYS A 104 -8.76 -12.36 -0.03
C LYS A 104 -7.89 -13.56 -0.42
N ALA A 105 -6.63 -13.34 -0.78
CA ALA A 105 -5.73 -14.38 -1.28
C ALA A 105 -5.25 -15.34 -0.17
N ARG A 106 -4.79 -14.81 0.97
CA ARG A 106 -4.12 -15.56 2.03
C ARG A 106 -5.06 -16.17 3.05
N TYR A 107 -6.14 -15.44 3.38
CA TYR A 107 -7.09 -15.80 4.42
C TYR A 107 -8.49 -16.15 3.87
N ASN A 108 -8.68 -16.09 2.55
CA ASN A 108 -9.94 -16.42 1.90
C ASN A 108 -11.13 -15.58 2.41
N VAL A 109 -10.88 -14.35 2.85
CA VAL A 109 -11.92 -13.43 3.33
C VAL A 109 -12.86 -13.08 2.17
N LYS A 110 -14.16 -13.35 2.34
CA LYS A 110 -15.14 -13.20 1.25
C LYS A 110 -15.74 -11.81 1.13
N ARG A 111 -15.84 -11.09 2.25
CA ARG A 111 -16.46 -9.76 2.31
C ARG A 111 -15.61 -8.88 3.20
N ILE A 112 -15.26 -7.72 2.68
CA ILE A 112 -14.46 -6.71 3.37
C ILE A 112 -15.20 -5.39 3.18
N VAL A 113 -15.35 -4.64 4.27
CA VAL A 113 -15.82 -3.26 4.23
C VAL A 113 -14.60 -2.37 4.38
N TYR A 114 -14.40 -1.45 3.43
CA TYR A 114 -13.44 -0.37 3.52
C TYR A 114 -14.20 0.90 3.87
N LEU A 115 -13.76 1.58 4.92
CA LEU A 115 -14.31 2.86 5.35
C LEU A 115 -13.17 3.89 5.33
N ASP A 116 -13.38 4.95 4.56
CA ASP A 116 -12.45 6.05 4.43
C ASP A 116 -13.08 7.32 5.01
N VAL A 117 -12.31 8.03 5.83
CA VAL A 117 -12.72 9.27 6.50
C VAL A 117 -11.74 10.41 6.20
N ASP A 118 -10.74 10.18 5.34
CA ASP A 118 -9.93 11.25 4.81
C ASP A 118 -10.82 12.28 4.10
N ALA A 119 -10.40 13.54 4.11
CA ALA A 119 -11.15 14.61 3.45
C ALA A 119 -11.10 14.49 1.92
N HIS A 120 -10.05 13.89 1.39
CA HIS A 120 -9.92 13.56 -0.02
C HIS A 120 -10.60 12.24 -0.33
N HIS A 121 -11.08 12.12 -1.56
CA HIS A 121 -11.71 10.89 -2.03
C HIS A 121 -10.65 9.79 -2.19
N GLY A 122 -10.84 8.64 -1.53
CA GLY A 122 -10.02 7.43 -1.69
C GLY A 122 -10.20 6.73 -3.05
N ASP A 123 -9.88 7.46 -4.11
CA ASP A 123 -10.03 7.08 -5.52
C ASP A 123 -9.23 5.82 -5.90
N GLY A 124 -8.01 5.67 -5.38
CA GLY A 124 -7.18 4.50 -5.64
C GLY A 124 -7.85 3.21 -5.17
N VAL A 125 -8.53 3.25 -4.00
CA VAL A 125 -9.29 2.09 -3.49
C VAL A 125 -10.63 1.94 -4.22
N MET A 126 -11.37 3.04 -4.45
CA MET A 126 -12.70 2.98 -5.08
C MET A 126 -12.67 2.44 -6.51
N TYR A 127 -11.70 2.87 -7.33
CA TYR A 127 -11.61 2.45 -8.73
C TYR A 127 -10.74 1.19 -8.93
N GLY A 128 -10.06 0.73 -7.88
CA GLY A 128 -9.22 -0.46 -7.91
C GLY A 128 -9.95 -1.79 -7.63
N TYR A 129 -11.24 -1.74 -7.28
CA TYR A 129 -12.08 -2.91 -6.96
C TYR A 129 -13.45 -2.84 -7.63
#